data_AF-A0A9W7T7J7-F1
#
_entry.id   AF-A0A9W7T7J7-F1
#
_cell.length_a   1.000
_cell.length_b   1.000
_cell.length_c   1.000
_cell.angle_alpha   90.00
_cell.angle_beta   90.00
_cell.angle_gamma   90.00
#
_symmetry.space_group_name_H-M   'P 1'
#
loop_
_entity.id
_entity.type
_entity.pdbx_description
1 polymer ?
#
loop_
_entity_poly.entity_id
_entity_poly.type
_entity_poly.pdbx_seq_one_letter_code
_entity_poly.pdbx_strand_id
1 'polypeptide(L)'
;MKKEIAAVVFFLKRLIKKAEKLDAEKVDLFVERLTVALQEKYKGHWYPDNPSKGQAFRCIRVNRIQKEDAELLRACTESGVLYKDLGLPKELTLWVDPGEVCCRYGEKNHGFTVASFSSDDDDDKEDVTKRVTSAVERVTSDYHSGSSSDEDTSFREPLFTPPFHNQPPYQLIYASAPFWHPVPRKKFAPGKGHYTPRPHYMPRPPFRPNHSFKPHNWVQHGYRSKSGYWGTQNLAHQLL
;
A
#
# COMPACT_ATOMS: atom_id res chain seq x y z
N MET A 1 1.57 2.53 -13.29
CA MET A 1 0.61 2.31 -12.18
C MET A 1 -0.20 1.02 -12.32
N LYS A 2 -0.91 0.78 -13.44
CA LYS A 2 -1.78 -0.40 -13.59
C LYS A 2 -1.02 -1.72 -13.47
N LYS A 3 0.16 -1.84 -14.13
CA LYS A 3 1.02 -3.04 -14.09
C LYS A 3 1.51 -3.34 -12.66
N GLU A 4 1.83 -2.30 -11.90
CA GLU A 4 2.30 -2.40 -10.52
C GLU A 4 1.19 -2.81 -9.56
N ILE A 5 -0.01 -2.22 -9.69
CA ILE A 5 -1.20 -2.64 -8.92
C ILE A 5 -1.53 -4.11 -9.23
N ALA A 6 -1.51 -4.50 -10.51
CA ALA A 6 -1.72 -5.88 -10.94
C ALA A 6 -0.74 -6.87 -10.27
N ALA A 7 0.55 -6.53 -10.20
CA ALA A 7 1.54 -7.35 -9.52
C ALA A 7 1.27 -7.48 -8.01
N VAL A 8 0.88 -6.39 -7.35
CA VAL A 8 0.52 -6.39 -5.93
C VAL A 8 -0.68 -7.28 -5.65
N VAL A 9 -1.76 -7.13 -6.42
CA VAL A 9 -2.98 -7.91 -6.17
C VAL A 9 -2.78 -9.39 -6.51
N PHE A 10 -1.98 -9.71 -7.54
CA PHE A 10 -1.61 -11.09 -7.85
C PHE A 10 -0.77 -11.72 -6.72
N PHE A 11 0.19 -10.97 -6.19
CA PHE A 11 1.02 -11.40 -5.06
C PHE A 11 0.17 -11.66 -3.81
N LEU A 12 -0.71 -10.74 -3.43
CA LEU A 12 -1.61 -10.90 -2.29
C LEU A 12 -2.62 -12.04 -2.50
N LYS A 13 -3.19 -12.18 -3.70
CA LYS A 13 -4.08 -13.30 -4.06
C LYS A 13 -3.40 -14.64 -3.79
N ARG A 14 -2.12 -14.78 -4.15
CA ARG A 14 -1.36 -16.02 -3.91
C ARG A 14 -1.12 -16.27 -2.41
N LEU A 15 -0.89 -15.22 -1.61
CA LEU A 15 -0.78 -15.35 -0.16
C LEU A 15 -2.09 -15.79 0.49
N ILE A 16 -3.20 -15.15 0.09
CA ILE A 16 -4.52 -15.44 0.65
C ILE A 16 -4.98 -16.86 0.29
N LYS A 17 -4.78 -17.30 -0.96
CA LYS A 17 -5.10 -18.68 -1.37
C LYS A 17 -4.34 -19.72 -0.56
N LYS A 18 -3.08 -19.43 -0.17
CA LYS A 18 -2.28 -20.33 0.66
C LYS A 18 -2.79 -20.45 2.11
N ALA A 19 -3.58 -19.48 2.58
CA ALA A 19 -4.17 -19.55 3.91
C ALA A 19 -5.34 -20.54 3.99
N GLU A 20 -5.94 -20.92 2.85
CA GLU A 20 -7.04 -21.89 2.74
C GLU A 20 -8.27 -21.58 3.62
N LYS A 21 -8.50 -20.30 3.91
CA LYS A 21 -9.62 -19.83 4.74
C LYS A 21 -10.80 -19.26 3.96
N LEU A 22 -10.59 -18.93 2.69
CA LEU A 22 -11.57 -18.26 1.82
C LEU A 22 -11.75 -19.07 0.54
N ASP A 23 -12.98 -19.11 0.06
CA ASP A 23 -13.33 -19.66 -1.24
C ASP A 23 -12.83 -18.77 -2.39
N ALA A 24 -12.75 -19.35 -3.60
CA ALA A 24 -12.17 -18.68 -4.74
C ALA A 24 -12.95 -17.41 -5.15
N GLU A 25 -14.28 -17.44 -5.07
CA GLU A 25 -15.15 -16.32 -5.45
C GLU A 25 -14.93 -15.12 -4.52
N LYS A 26 -14.88 -15.36 -3.20
CA LYS A 26 -14.56 -14.30 -2.22
C LYS A 26 -13.17 -13.71 -2.41
N VAL A 27 -12.17 -14.54 -2.72
CA VAL A 27 -10.81 -14.05 -3.00
C VAL A 27 -10.79 -13.19 -4.26
N ASP A 28 -11.51 -13.58 -5.31
CA ASP A 28 -11.58 -12.84 -6.56
C ASP A 28 -12.28 -11.49 -6.37
N LEU A 29 -13.41 -11.46 -5.66
CA LEU A 29 -14.10 -10.21 -5.30
C LEU A 29 -13.23 -9.31 -4.43
N PHE A 30 -12.50 -9.86 -3.45
CA PHE A 30 -11.57 -9.08 -2.63
C PHE A 30 -10.48 -8.41 -3.48
N VAL A 31 -9.88 -9.15 -4.42
CA VAL A 31 -8.84 -8.63 -5.32
C VAL A 31 -9.39 -7.53 -6.23
N GLU A 32 -10.62 -7.68 -6.71
CA GLU A 32 -11.34 -6.66 -7.47
C GLU A 32 -11.47 -5.36 -6.67
N ARG A 33 -12.00 -5.44 -5.44
CA ARG A 33 -12.20 -4.28 -4.57
C ARG A 33 -10.90 -3.63 -4.15
N LEU A 34 -9.86 -4.42 -3.87
CA LEU A 34 -8.53 -3.90 -3.57
C LEU A 34 -7.94 -3.14 -4.75
N THR A 35 -8.14 -3.64 -5.98
CA THR A 35 -7.67 -2.97 -7.19
C THR A 35 -8.26 -1.56 -7.31
N VAL A 36 -9.58 -1.43 -7.13
CA VAL A 36 -10.28 -0.14 -7.14
C VAL A 36 -9.74 0.78 -6.05
N ALA A 37 -9.66 0.28 -4.81
CA ALA A 37 -9.19 1.04 -3.66
C ALA A 37 -7.78 1.62 -3.86
N LEU A 38 -6.83 0.80 -4.37
CA LEU A 38 -5.47 1.24 -4.65
C LEU A 38 -5.40 2.26 -5.81
N GLN A 39 -6.20 2.09 -6.86
CA GLN A 39 -6.23 3.05 -7.97
C GLN A 39 -6.72 4.43 -7.51
N GLU A 40 -7.77 4.46 -6.70
CA GLU A 40 -8.29 5.69 -6.12
C GLU A 40 -7.29 6.33 -5.17
N LYS A 41 -6.69 5.54 -4.25
CA LYS A 41 -5.67 6.03 -3.32
C LYS A 41 -4.51 6.67 -4.07
N TYR A 42 -3.99 6.03 -5.11
CA TYR A 42 -2.77 6.48 -5.79
C TYR A 42 -3.00 7.64 -6.77
N LYS A 43 -4.26 8.00 -7.06
CA LYS A 43 -4.59 9.14 -7.92
C LYS A 43 -3.96 10.43 -7.37
N GLY A 44 -3.27 11.18 -8.24
CA GLY A 44 -2.53 12.38 -7.86
C GLY A 44 -1.24 12.14 -7.07
N HIS A 45 -0.90 10.89 -6.78
CA HIS A 45 0.27 10.50 -5.99
C HIS A 45 1.16 9.49 -6.73
N TRP A 46 1.18 9.52 -8.07
CA TRP A 46 1.99 8.65 -8.91
C TRP A 46 2.97 9.50 -9.74
N TYR A 47 4.28 9.30 -9.55
CA TYR A 47 5.32 10.17 -10.11
C TYR A 47 6.40 9.35 -10.83
N PRO A 48 6.22 8.99 -12.12
CA PRO A 48 7.17 8.16 -12.87
C PRO A 48 8.62 8.70 -12.87
N ASP A 49 8.77 10.01 -13.01
CA ASP A 49 10.11 10.65 -13.04
C ASP A 49 10.79 10.71 -11.67
N ASN A 50 10.03 10.52 -10.59
CA ASN A 50 10.59 10.44 -9.23
C ASN A 50 9.80 9.41 -8.40
N PRO A 51 10.07 8.09 -8.60
CA PRO A 51 9.28 7.02 -8.00
C PRO A 51 9.21 7.10 -6.47
N SER A 52 10.28 7.56 -5.82
CA SER A 52 10.33 7.72 -4.36
C SER A 52 9.35 8.76 -3.81
N LYS A 53 8.92 9.74 -4.62
CA LYS A 53 7.95 10.75 -4.21
C LYS A 53 6.60 10.07 -3.95
N GLY A 54 6.07 10.24 -2.74
CA GLY A 54 4.81 9.63 -2.33
C GLY A 54 4.88 8.14 -1.98
N GLN A 55 6.08 7.51 -1.93
CA GLN A 55 6.22 6.08 -1.63
C GLN A 55 5.57 5.68 -0.29
N ALA A 56 5.72 6.51 0.75
CA ALA A 56 5.17 6.23 2.07
C ALA A 56 3.64 6.29 2.09
N PHE A 57 3.06 7.17 1.27
CA PHE A 57 1.62 7.27 1.10
C PHE A 57 1.06 6.04 0.37
N ARG A 58 1.75 5.58 -0.69
CA ARG A 58 1.34 4.40 -1.45
C ARG A 58 1.60 3.07 -0.74
N CYS A 59 2.50 3.05 0.24
CA CYS A 59 2.84 1.86 1.01
C CYS A 59 1.59 1.16 1.56
N ILE A 60 1.56 -0.17 1.43
CA ILE A 60 0.61 -1.05 2.13
C ILE A 60 1.37 -1.68 3.28
N ARG A 61 0.90 -1.49 4.52
CA ARG A 61 1.65 -1.93 5.70
C ARG A 61 0.77 -2.57 6.76
N VAL A 62 1.22 -3.74 7.20
CA VAL A 62 0.71 -4.46 8.36
C VAL A 62 1.89 -4.74 9.30
N ASN A 63 1.76 -4.40 10.58
CA ASN A 63 2.73 -4.74 11.61
C ASN A 63 2.03 -4.97 12.96
N ARG A 64 2.82 -5.08 14.05
CA ARG A 64 2.28 -5.33 15.40
C ARG A 64 1.44 -4.20 15.96
N ILE A 65 1.69 -2.96 15.52
CA ILE A 65 1.02 -1.75 16.00
C ILE A 65 -0.18 -1.45 15.11
N GLN A 66 0.05 -1.36 13.80
CA GLN A 66 -0.94 -1.22 12.74
C GLN A 66 -1.25 -2.60 12.17
N LYS A 67 -2.22 -3.29 12.77
CA LYS A 67 -2.59 -4.66 12.37
C LYS A 67 -3.38 -4.73 11.06
N GLU A 68 -3.96 -3.61 10.66
CA GLU A 68 -4.81 -3.52 9.48
C GLU A 68 -4.39 -2.33 8.62
N ASP A 69 -4.19 -2.57 7.33
CA ASP A 69 -4.01 -1.52 6.34
C ASP A 69 -5.38 -1.02 5.89
N ALA A 70 -5.53 0.30 5.70
CA ALA A 70 -6.82 0.91 5.37
C ALA A 70 -7.40 0.39 4.05
N GLU A 71 -6.57 0.15 3.03
CA GLU A 71 -7.05 -0.30 1.72
C GLU A 71 -7.41 -1.79 1.74
N LEU A 72 -6.63 -2.59 2.48
CA LEU A 72 -6.97 -3.99 2.71
C LEU A 72 -8.27 -4.13 3.51
N LEU A 73 -8.47 -3.28 4.54
CA LEU A 73 -9.69 -3.26 5.34
C LEU A 73 -10.91 -2.82 4.53
N ARG A 74 -10.75 -1.79 3.69
CA ARG A 74 -11.79 -1.36 2.75
C ARG A 74 -12.19 -2.49 1.81
N ALA A 75 -11.23 -3.14 1.16
CA ALA A 75 -11.49 -4.26 0.26
C ALA A 75 -12.17 -5.44 0.96
N CYS A 76 -11.77 -5.74 2.20
CA CYS A 76 -12.43 -6.73 3.05
C CYS A 76 -13.90 -6.38 3.30
N THR A 77 -14.17 -5.12 3.67
CA THR A 77 -15.52 -4.64 3.96
C THR A 77 -16.42 -4.76 2.74
N GLU A 78 -15.94 -4.30 1.58
CA GLU A 78 -16.71 -4.31 0.33
C GLU A 78 -16.92 -5.72 -0.26
N SER A 79 -16.03 -6.68 0.04
CA SER A 79 -16.15 -8.08 -0.41
C SER A 79 -16.86 -9.00 0.60
N GLY A 80 -17.18 -8.50 1.79
CA GLY A 80 -17.72 -9.29 2.89
C GLY A 80 -16.76 -10.40 3.34
N VAL A 81 -15.47 -10.07 3.42
CA VAL A 81 -14.38 -10.94 3.90
C VAL A 81 -13.88 -10.39 5.23
N LEU A 82 -13.67 -11.25 6.22
CA LEU A 82 -13.06 -10.82 7.48
C LEU A 82 -11.54 -10.65 7.29
N TYR A 83 -10.98 -9.55 7.79
CA TYR A 83 -9.55 -9.23 7.63
C TYR A 83 -8.62 -10.36 8.13
N LYS A 84 -8.97 -10.98 9.27
CA LYS A 84 -8.23 -12.11 9.87
C LYS A 84 -8.16 -13.36 8.96
N ASP A 85 -9.08 -13.49 8.01
CA ASP A 85 -9.18 -14.63 7.11
C ASP A 85 -8.35 -14.45 5.84
N LEU A 86 -7.84 -13.24 5.58
CA LEU A 86 -6.81 -13.02 4.55
C LEU A 86 -5.53 -13.81 4.82
N GLY A 87 -5.26 -14.17 6.09
CA GLY A 87 -4.10 -14.97 6.46
C GLY A 87 -2.75 -14.31 6.17
N LEU A 88 -2.71 -12.98 6.10
CA LEU A 88 -1.48 -12.23 5.83
C LEU A 88 -0.47 -12.38 6.98
N PRO A 89 0.84 -12.29 6.70
CA PRO A 89 1.86 -12.23 7.73
C PRO A 89 1.63 -11.07 8.69
N LYS A 90 1.94 -11.30 9.98
CA LYS A 90 1.80 -10.28 11.04
C LYS A 90 2.61 -9.01 10.80
N GLU A 91 3.68 -9.12 10.02
CA GLU A 91 4.54 -8.02 9.60
C GLU A 91 4.79 -8.14 8.10
N LEU A 92 4.14 -7.28 7.32
CA LEU A 92 4.21 -7.20 5.87
C LEU A 92 4.29 -5.73 5.46
N THR A 93 5.22 -5.39 4.57
CA THR A 93 5.31 -4.06 3.97
C THR A 93 5.47 -4.22 2.47
N LEU A 94 4.60 -3.58 1.70
CA LEU A 94 4.66 -3.52 0.25
C LEU A 94 4.84 -2.05 -0.19
N TRP A 95 5.87 -1.81 -0.99
CA TRP A 95 6.09 -0.54 -1.68
C TRP A 95 5.64 -0.72 -3.12
N VAL A 96 4.76 0.19 -3.57
CA VAL A 96 4.14 0.14 -4.90
C VAL A 96 4.52 1.43 -5.61
N ASP A 97 5.61 1.38 -6.33
CA ASP A 97 6.27 2.56 -6.90
C ASP A 97 6.34 2.43 -8.43
N PRO A 98 6.39 3.55 -9.18
CA PRO A 98 6.59 3.50 -10.62
C PRO A 98 7.81 2.66 -11.00
N GLY A 99 7.61 1.62 -11.82
CA GLY A 99 8.67 0.74 -12.29
C GLY A 99 9.06 -0.40 -11.34
N GLU A 100 8.62 -0.40 -10.08
CA GLU A 100 8.99 -1.46 -9.13
C GLU A 100 7.95 -1.70 -8.03
N VAL A 101 7.73 -2.97 -7.71
CA VAL A 101 7.00 -3.40 -6.52
C VAL A 101 7.95 -4.21 -5.64
N CYS A 102 8.12 -3.77 -4.39
CA CYS A 102 8.98 -4.42 -3.41
C CYS A 102 8.17 -4.88 -2.19
N CYS A 103 8.61 -5.98 -1.58
CA CYS A 103 7.98 -6.55 -0.39
C CYS A 103 9.03 -6.79 0.71
N ARG A 104 8.60 -6.68 1.96
CA ARG A 104 9.37 -7.13 3.11
C ARG A 104 8.46 -7.83 4.11
N TYR A 105 8.86 -9.02 4.54
CA TYR A 105 8.25 -9.70 5.69
C TYR A 105 9.06 -9.41 6.93
N GLY A 106 8.44 -8.95 8.02
CA GLY A 106 9.17 -8.64 9.24
C GLY A 106 9.93 -7.31 9.21
N GLU A 107 9.88 -6.53 10.28
CA GLU A 107 10.47 -5.17 10.28
C GLU A 107 12.00 -5.12 10.17
N LYS A 108 12.66 -6.23 10.53
CA LYS A 108 14.14 -6.35 10.56
C LYS A 108 14.73 -7.11 9.37
N ASN A 109 13.91 -7.70 8.52
CA ASN A 109 14.41 -8.52 7.41
C ASN A 109 14.73 -7.66 6.19
N HIS A 110 15.45 -8.24 5.25
CA HIS A 110 15.67 -7.63 3.94
C HIS A 110 14.38 -7.65 3.11
N GLY A 111 14.16 -6.59 2.35
CA GLY A 111 13.14 -6.58 1.31
C GLY A 111 13.58 -7.39 0.08
N PHE A 112 12.61 -7.71 -0.77
CA PHE A 112 12.82 -8.38 -2.05
C PHE A 112 11.88 -7.78 -3.10
N THR A 113 12.33 -7.77 -4.35
CA THR A 113 11.52 -7.32 -5.49
C THR A 113 10.45 -8.36 -5.80
N VAL A 114 9.19 -7.91 -5.87
CA VAL A 114 8.04 -8.72 -6.32
C VAL A 114 7.92 -8.64 -7.84
N ALA A 115 8.07 -7.44 -8.39
CA ALA A 115 8.08 -7.18 -9.83
C ALA A 115 8.88 -5.93 -10.14
N SER A 116 9.58 -5.95 -11.26
CA SER A 116 10.24 -4.80 -11.86
C SER A 116 9.72 -4.68 -13.29
N PHE A 117 9.54 -3.44 -13.74
CA PHE A 117 9.00 -3.12 -15.05
C PHE A 117 10.00 -2.18 -15.73
N SER A 118 10.74 -2.70 -16.70
CA SER A 118 11.58 -1.84 -17.52
C SER A 118 10.72 -1.19 -18.61
N SER A 119 11.14 -0.01 -19.08
CA SER A 119 10.48 0.65 -20.22
C SER A 119 10.76 -0.07 -21.55
N ASP A 120 11.69 -1.03 -21.57
CA ASP A 120 12.14 -1.74 -22.78
C ASP A 120 11.47 -3.13 -22.95
N ASP A 121 10.52 -3.50 -22.08
CA ASP A 121 9.85 -4.82 -22.07
C ASP A 121 8.67 -4.93 -23.09
N ASP A 122 8.84 -4.43 -24.33
CA ASP A 122 7.73 -4.34 -25.29
C ASP A 122 7.44 -5.61 -26.13
N ASP A 123 8.36 -6.58 -26.26
CA ASP A 123 8.15 -7.63 -27.28
C ASP A 123 7.74 -9.04 -26.78
N ASP A 124 8.12 -9.51 -25.58
CA ASP A 124 7.92 -10.94 -25.21
C ASP A 124 7.12 -11.21 -23.91
N LYS A 125 6.83 -10.19 -23.08
CA LYS A 125 6.09 -10.34 -21.80
C LYS A 125 4.72 -9.65 -21.80
N GLU A 126 4.34 -9.12 -22.95
CA GLU A 126 3.13 -8.33 -23.16
C GLU A 126 1.85 -9.14 -22.97
N ASP A 127 1.80 -10.42 -23.35
CA ASP A 127 0.54 -11.18 -23.38
C ASP A 127 -0.06 -11.44 -21.98
N VAL A 128 0.76 -11.84 -21.00
CA VAL A 128 0.28 -12.07 -19.62
C VAL A 128 -0.09 -10.75 -18.95
N THR A 129 0.72 -9.71 -19.14
CA THR A 129 0.47 -8.41 -18.51
C THR A 129 -0.75 -7.73 -19.14
N LYS A 130 -0.93 -7.79 -20.47
CA LYS A 130 -2.12 -7.33 -21.19
C LYS A 130 -3.40 -8.01 -20.71
N ARG A 131 -3.38 -9.33 -20.52
CA ARG A 131 -4.54 -10.07 -20.02
C ARG A 131 -4.93 -9.61 -18.62
N VAL A 132 -3.95 -9.40 -17.74
CA VAL A 132 -4.20 -8.92 -16.37
C VAL A 132 -4.68 -7.46 -16.39
N THR A 133 -4.05 -6.58 -17.17
CA THR A 133 -4.48 -5.17 -17.25
C THR A 133 -5.85 -5.02 -17.89
N SER A 134 -6.18 -5.83 -18.89
CA SER A 134 -7.50 -5.83 -19.54
C SER A 134 -8.61 -6.33 -18.62
N ALA A 135 -8.31 -7.31 -17.75
CA ALA A 135 -9.25 -7.74 -16.71
C ALA A 135 -9.49 -6.63 -15.68
N VAL A 136 -8.42 -5.92 -15.27
CA VAL A 136 -8.53 -4.76 -14.38
C VAL A 136 -9.36 -3.64 -15.02
N GLU A 137 -9.18 -3.37 -16.31
CA GLU A 137 -9.96 -2.33 -17.03
C GLU A 137 -11.44 -2.67 -17.10
N ARG A 138 -11.81 -3.92 -17.40
CA ARG A 138 -13.21 -4.37 -17.43
C ARG A 138 -13.91 -4.26 -16.08
N VAL A 139 -13.20 -4.55 -15.00
CA VAL A 139 -13.71 -4.36 -13.64
C VAL A 139 -14.02 -2.89 -13.36
N THR A 140 -13.17 -1.98 -13.86
CA THR A 140 -13.29 -0.55 -13.56
C THR A 140 -14.19 0.22 -14.52
N SER A 141 -14.48 -0.31 -15.72
CA SER A 141 -15.25 0.39 -16.75
C SER A 141 -16.72 0.56 -16.38
N ASP A 142 -17.26 -0.35 -15.58
CA ASP A 142 -18.70 -0.39 -15.27
C ASP A 142 -19.10 0.67 -14.22
N TYR A 143 -18.12 1.35 -13.62
CA TYR A 143 -18.35 2.38 -12.60
C TYR A 143 -18.37 3.82 -13.15
N HIS A 144 -18.18 4.01 -14.45
CA HIS A 144 -18.12 5.34 -15.07
C HIS A 144 -19.18 5.61 -16.15
N SER A 145 -20.10 4.68 -16.42
CA SER A 145 -21.16 4.86 -17.42
C SER A 145 -22.42 5.58 -16.90
N GLY A 146 -22.39 6.12 -15.68
CA GLY A 146 -23.52 6.79 -15.05
C GLY A 146 -23.55 8.32 -15.24
N SER A 147 -23.46 8.83 -16.46
CA SER A 147 -23.98 10.17 -16.77
C SER A 147 -24.21 10.33 -18.28
N SER A 148 -25.43 9.99 -18.71
CA SER A 148 -25.91 10.19 -20.07
C SER A 148 -27.39 10.61 -20.06
N SER A 149 -27.66 11.82 -20.56
CA SER A 149 -28.90 12.33 -21.20
C SER A 149 -30.18 12.46 -20.32
N ASP A 150 -31.10 13.42 -20.48
CA ASP A 150 -31.68 14.05 -21.68
C ASP A 150 -32.28 15.46 -21.45
N GLU A 151 -32.63 16.08 -22.58
CA GLU A 151 -33.07 17.45 -22.88
C GLU A 151 -34.51 17.86 -22.43
N ASP A 152 -34.66 19.19 -22.33
CA ASP A 152 -35.81 20.10 -22.54
C ASP A 152 -37.27 19.57 -22.53
N THR A 153 -38.13 20.17 -21.67
CA THR A 153 -39.41 20.80 -22.11
C THR A 153 -40.18 21.50 -20.98
N SER A 154 -40.57 22.74 -21.28
CA SER A 154 -41.85 23.38 -20.96
C SER A 154 -42.05 24.04 -19.57
N PHE A 155 -41.98 25.36 -19.63
CA PHE A 155 -42.60 26.32 -18.71
C PHE A 155 -44.08 26.01 -18.43
N ARG A 156 -44.47 26.00 -17.15
CA ARG A 156 -45.75 26.55 -16.66
C ARG A 156 -45.78 26.61 -15.13
N GLU A 157 -45.69 27.83 -14.60
CA GLU A 157 -46.22 28.22 -13.28
C GLU A 157 -47.75 27.95 -13.24
N PRO A 158 -48.30 27.62 -12.05
CA PRO A 158 -48.89 28.69 -11.22
C PRO A 158 -48.72 28.52 -9.70
N LEU A 159 -48.64 29.67 -9.03
CA LEU A 159 -48.82 29.91 -7.59
C LEU A 159 -50.19 29.41 -7.08
N PHE A 160 -50.26 28.88 -5.85
CA PHE A 160 -51.23 29.25 -4.79
C PHE A 160 -50.96 28.47 -3.47
N THR A 161 -51.34 29.11 -2.37
CA THR A 161 -50.92 29.00 -0.94
C THR A 161 -51.62 27.92 -0.07
N PRO A 162 -51.25 27.72 1.24
CA PRO A 162 -51.29 26.44 1.97
C PRO A 162 -52.50 26.26 2.92
N PRO A 163 -52.54 25.16 3.73
CA PRO A 163 -52.74 25.36 5.17
C PRO A 163 -51.99 24.42 6.15
N PHE A 164 -51.58 25.03 7.26
CA PHE A 164 -51.64 24.59 8.68
C PHE A 164 -50.99 23.28 9.21
N HIS A 165 -50.00 23.51 10.08
CA HIS A 165 -49.95 23.09 11.50
C HIS A 165 -49.59 21.63 11.84
N ASN A 166 -48.34 21.41 12.30
CA ASN A 166 -48.05 20.98 13.68
C ASN A 166 -46.53 20.73 13.90
N GLN A 167 -45.93 21.53 14.77
CA GLN A 167 -44.74 21.20 15.58
C GLN A 167 -45.24 20.68 16.96
N PRO A 168 -44.45 20.00 17.85
CA PRO A 168 -43.08 20.37 18.26
C PRO A 168 -42.22 19.15 18.73
N PRO A 169 -41.24 19.28 19.66
CA PRO A 169 -39.94 19.96 19.50
C PRO A 169 -38.77 19.04 19.90
N TYR A 170 -37.63 19.08 19.19
CA TYR A 170 -36.34 18.79 19.82
C TYR A 170 -35.25 19.72 19.28
N GLN A 171 -34.75 20.56 20.18
CA GLN A 171 -33.61 21.44 19.99
C GLN A 171 -32.33 20.59 19.88
N LEU A 172 -31.65 20.63 18.73
CA LEU A 172 -30.29 20.11 18.61
C LEU A 172 -29.31 21.28 18.78
N ILE A 173 -28.75 21.35 19.99
CA ILE A 173 -27.71 22.28 20.38
C ILE A 173 -26.42 21.89 19.64
N TYR A 174 -25.93 22.76 18.76
CA TYR A 174 -24.56 22.64 18.24
C TYR A 174 -23.58 22.93 19.39
N ALA A 175 -22.85 21.90 19.83
CA ALA A 175 -21.69 22.09 20.71
C ALA A 175 -20.55 22.69 19.89
N SER A 176 -20.21 23.95 20.18
CA SER A 176 -19.03 24.64 19.68
C SER A 176 -17.75 23.84 20.00
N ALA A 177 -16.92 23.60 18.99
CA ALA A 177 -15.61 22.95 19.14
C ALA A 177 -14.72 23.75 20.11
N PRO A 178 -13.96 23.09 21.01
CA PRO A 178 -13.10 23.77 21.96
C PRO A 178 -11.92 24.46 21.25
N PHE A 179 -11.78 25.76 21.48
CA PHE A 179 -10.63 26.56 21.12
C PHE A 179 -9.41 26.13 21.94
N TRP A 180 -8.31 25.79 21.27
CA TRP A 180 -7.03 25.47 21.89
C TRP A 180 -6.32 26.76 22.35
N HIS A 181 -6.19 26.95 23.66
CA HIS A 181 -5.34 28.01 24.24
C HIS A 181 -3.96 27.45 24.62
N PRO A 182 -2.85 28.08 24.22
CA PRO A 182 -1.52 27.70 24.69
C PRO A 182 -1.32 28.08 26.17
N VAL A 183 -0.95 27.12 27.01
CA VAL A 183 -0.68 27.34 28.44
C VAL A 183 0.72 27.95 28.64
N PRO A 184 0.91 28.97 29.51
CA PRO A 184 2.24 29.53 29.78
C PRO A 184 3.12 28.58 30.62
N ARG A 185 4.36 28.35 30.17
CA ARG A 185 5.40 27.65 30.95
C ARG A 185 5.73 28.42 32.24
N LYS A 186 5.50 27.78 33.40
CA LYS A 186 6.03 28.25 34.70
C LYS A 186 7.56 28.16 34.70
N LYS A 187 8.21 29.30 35.01
CA LYS A 187 9.64 29.41 35.30
C LYS A 187 9.91 28.83 36.69
N PHE A 188 10.83 27.89 36.82
CA PHE A 188 11.34 27.45 38.11
C PHE A 188 12.39 28.45 38.61
N ALA A 189 12.17 28.98 39.81
CA ALA A 189 13.17 29.76 40.57
C ALA A 189 14.01 28.81 41.46
N PRO A 190 15.27 29.15 41.78
CA PRO A 190 16.18 28.24 42.47
C PRO A 190 15.99 28.32 43.99
N GLY A 191 15.62 27.20 44.61
CA GLY A 191 15.61 27.01 46.07
C GLY A 191 16.91 26.38 46.57
N LYS A 192 17.45 26.93 47.66
CA LYS A 192 18.63 26.48 48.42
C LYS A 192 18.41 25.17 49.18
N GLY A 193 19.48 24.37 49.29
CA GLY A 193 19.71 23.30 50.30
C GLY A 193 19.45 21.88 49.79
N HIS A 194 20.20 20.83 50.09
CA HIS A 194 21.38 20.60 50.93
C HIS A 194 22.29 19.56 50.24
N TYR A 195 23.60 19.63 50.50
CA TYR A 195 24.64 18.79 49.92
C TYR A 195 24.75 17.43 50.63
N THR A 196 24.82 16.34 49.87
CA THR A 196 25.44 15.08 50.32
C THR A 196 26.57 14.70 49.35
N PRO A 197 27.72 14.20 49.84
CA PRO A 197 28.94 14.14 49.04
C PRO A 197 28.97 12.91 48.11
N ARG A 198 29.55 13.15 46.95
CA ARG A 198 29.78 12.25 45.82
C ARG A 198 31.00 11.34 46.08
N PRO A 199 30.94 10.03 45.77
CA PRO A 199 32.16 9.25 45.54
C PRO A 199 32.64 9.45 44.11
N HIS A 200 33.93 9.74 43.98
CA HIS A 200 34.63 9.94 42.71
C HIS A 200 35.07 8.62 42.05
N TYR A 201 35.25 8.72 40.73
CA TYR A 201 35.98 7.84 39.79
C TYR A 201 35.32 6.54 39.32
N MET A 202 34.81 6.58 38.07
CA MET A 202 35.16 5.59 37.05
C MET A 202 35.42 6.29 35.70
N PRO A 203 36.45 5.91 34.92
CA PRO A 203 36.87 6.62 33.71
C PRO A 203 35.97 6.32 32.50
N ARG A 204 35.69 7.35 31.69
CA ARG A 204 35.08 7.21 30.36
C ARG A 204 36.09 6.58 29.37
N PRO A 205 35.71 5.57 28.57
CA PRO A 205 36.49 5.20 27.40
C PRO A 205 36.27 6.19 26.24
N PRO A 206 37.27 6.35 25.35
CA PRO A 206 37.36 7.46 24.42
C PRO A 206 36.53 7.25 23.14
N PHE A 207 36.19 8.38 22.54
CA PHE A 207 35.64 8.54 21.20
C PHE A 207 36.28 7.61 20.15
N ARG A 208 35.43 7.05 19.28
CA ARG A 208 35.77 6.56 17.93
C ARG A 208 34.62 6.88 16.95
N PRO A 209 34.92 6.94 15.64
CA PRO A 209 34.84 8.20 14.91
C PRO A 209 33.58 8.35 14.05
N ASN A 210 33.41 9.58 13.58
CA ASN A 210 32.43 10.03 12.59
C ASN A 210 32.53 9.17 11.32
N HIS A 211 31.56 8.30 11.06
CA HIS A 211 31.38 7.73 9.72
C HIS A 211 30.61 8.72 8.87
N SER A 212 31.36 9.47 8.06
CA SER A 212 30.84 10.13 6.87
C SER A 212 30.06 9.14 6.02
N PHE A 213 28.76 9.38 5.86
CA PHE A 213 27.95 8.77 4.80
C PHE A 213 28.63 9.02 3.45
N LYS A 214 29.07 7.96 2.79
CA LYS A 214 29.39 7.97 1.36
C LYS A 214 28.33 7.13 0.65
N PRO A 215 27.69 7.65 -0.42
CA PRO A 215 26.88 6.82 -1.28
C PRO A 215 27.84 5.95 -2.11
N HIS A 216 27.66 4.63 -2.12
CA HIS A 216 28.35 3.78 -3.08
C HIS A 216 27.50 3.63 -4.34
N ASN A 217 28.08 4.15 -5.42
CA ASN A 217 27.72 3.90 -6.80
C ASN A 217 27.71 2.39 -7.07
N TRP A 218 26.61 1.91 -7.63
CA TRP A 218 26.52 0.58 -8.21
C TRP A 218 27.34 0.55 -9.51
N VAL A 219 28.48 -0.14 -9.49
CA VAL A 219 29.21 -0.52 -10.70
C VAL A 219 28.63 -1.84 -11.19
N GLN A 220 28.16 -1.86 -12.44
CA GLN A 220 27.79 -3.07 -13.16
C GLN A 220 29.04 -3.93 -13.42
N HIS A 221 29.01 -5.19 -12.98
CA HIS A 221 29.90 -6.21 -13.54
C HIS A 221 29.19 -6.94 -14.66
N GLY A 222 29.68 -6.68 -15.87
CA GLY A 222 29.20 -7.26 -17.12
C GLY A 222 29.42 -8.76 -17.24
N TYR A 223 28.59 -9.33 -18.09
CA TYR A 223 28.62 -10.70 -18.59
C TYR A 223 29.99 -11.11 -19.13
N ARG A 224 30.41 -12.34 -18.80
CA ARG A 224 31.34 -13.11 -19.62
C ARG A 224 30.73 -14.47 -19.94
N SER A 225 30.29 -14.59 -21.18
CA SER A 225 29.94 -15.82 -21.88
C SER A 225 31.06 -16.87 -21.76
N LYS A 226 30.68 -18.15 -21.58
CA LYS A 226 31.40 -19.29 -22.16
C LYS A 226 30.50 -20.52 -22.31
N SER A 227 30.54 -21.02 -23.55
CA SER A 227 29.97 -22.24 -24.12
C SER A 227 30.24 -23.53 -23.31
N GLY A 228 29.29 -24.46 -23.36
CA GLY A 228 29.43 -25.83 -22.85
C GLY A 228 28.44 -26.78 -23.53
N TYR A 229 28.87 -27.36 -24.65
CA TYR A 229 28.26 -28.51 -25.32
C TYR A 229 28.15 -29.70 -24.37
N TRP A 230 27.01 -30.40 -24.34
CA TRP A 230 26.93 -31.78 -23.90
C TRP A 230 26.33 -32.65 -25.00
N GLY A 231 27.22 -33.45 -25.60
CA GLY A 231 26.90 -34.48 -26.56
C GLY A 231 26.38 -35.75 -25.89
N THR A 232 25.53 -36.42 -26.65
CA THR A 232 25.03 -37.78 -26.49
C THR A 232 26.15 -38.81 -26.35
N GLN A 233 26.01 -39.75 -25.41
CA GLN A 233 26.59 -41.09 -25.52
C GLN A 233 25.55 -42.15 -25.15
N ASN A 234 25.14 -42.90 -26.18
CA ASN A 234 24.51 -44.20 -26.07
C ASN A 234 25.58 -45.23 -25.66
N LEU A 235 25.30 -46.03 -24.64
CA LEU A 235 25.94 -47.32 -24.42
C LEU A 235 24.86 -48.32 -24.00
N ALA A 236 24.56 -49.20 -24.94
CA ALA A 236 23.75 -50.39 -24.75
C ALA A 236 24.45 -51.36 -23.79
N HIS A 237 23.69 -52.08 -22.96
CA HIS A 237 23.91 -53.51 -22.67
C HIS A 237 22.60 -54.14 -22.13
N GLN A 238 22.05 -55.05 -22.93
CA GLN A 238 21.27 -56.25 -22.57
C GLN A 238 22.00 -57.08 -21.48
N LEU A 239 21.44 -57.98 -20.67
CA LEU A 239 20.18 -58.75 -20.57
C LEU A 239 20.23 -59.46 -19.19
N LEU A 240 19.06 -59.83 -18.64
CA LEU A 240 18.84 -60.84 -17.57
C LEU A 240 19.52 -60.64 -16.20
#